data_AF-A0A0F9WKP2-F1
#
_entry.id   AF-A0A0F9WKP2-F1
#
_cell.length_a   1.000
_cell.length_b   1.000
_cell.length_c   1.000
_cell.angle_alpha   90.00
_cell.angle_beta   90.00
_cell.angle_gamma   90.00
#
_symmetry.space_group_name_H-M   'P 1'
#
loop_
_entity.id
_entity.type
_entity.pdbx_description
1 polymer ?
#
loop_
_entity_poly.entity_id
_entity_poly.type
_entity_poly.pdbx_seq_one_letter_code
_entity_poly.pdbx_strand_id
1 'polypeptide(L)'
;MTEHKEFMKERFRDIRKYVKKHGPVKPEQVQAEFKLGKRTVALALRYMTDYGLLMRLPDFEDLRSQYYDLPNTESERDALAFIESIIEV
;
A
#
# COMPACT_ATOMS: atom_id res chain seq x y z
N MET A 1 -19.52 -11.92 6.37
CA MET A 1 -18.42 -11.79 5.39
C MET A 1 -18.00 -10.33 5.11
N THR A 2 -18.61 -9.33 5.75
CA THR A 2 -18.47 -7.90 5.45
C THR A 2 -17.39 -7.19 6.29
N GLU A 3 -17.23 -7.55 7.57
CA GLU A 3 -16.28 -6.88 8.49
C GLU A 3 -14.81 -7.08 8.11
N HIS A 4 -14.45 -8.26 7.59
CA HIS A 4 -13.07 -8.55 7.21
C HIS A 4 -12.60 -7.69 6.01
N LYS A 5 -13.51 -7.33 5.10
CA LYS A 5 -13.21 -6.46 3.95
C LYS A 5 -13.07 -5.00 4.36
N GLU A 6 -13.96 -4.53 5.22
CA GLU A 6 -13.93 -3.17 5.79
C GLU A 6 -12.62 -2.92 6.56
N PHE A 7 -12.24 -3.86 7.44
CA PHE A 7 -11.00 -3.79 8.20
C PHE A 7 -9.76 -3.69 7.30
N MET A 8 -9.67 -4.50 6.24
CA MET A 8 -8.55 -4.45 5.31
C MET A 8 -8.51 -3.13 4.51
N LYS A 9 -9.68 -2.59 4.15
CA LYS A 9 -9.80 -1.31 3.43
C LYS A 9 -9.32 -0.13 4.27
N GLU A 10 -9.66 -0.08 5.55
CA GLU A 10 -9.16 0.93 6.48
C GLU A 10 -7.64 0.88 6.61
N ARG A 11 -7.07 -0.33 6.80
CA ARG A 11 -5.62 -0.51 6.90
C ARG A 11 -4.88 -0.13 5.62
N PHE A 12 -5.42 -0.45 4.44
CA PHE A 12 -4.81 -0.03 3.18
C PHE A 12 -4.80 1.48 3.02
N ARG A 13 -5.87 2.16 3.44
CA ARG A 13 -5.94 3.62 3.42
C ARG A 13 -4.87 4.24 4.33
N ASP A 14 -4.68 3.70 5.52
CA ASP A 14 -3.68 4.20 6.46
C ASP A 14 -2.24 3.96 5.98
N ILE A 15 -1.95 2.76 5.47
CA ILE A 15 -0.64 2.45 4.89
C ILE A 15 -0.36 3.40 3.73
N ARG A 16 -1.32 3.63 2.83
CA ARG A 16 -1.15 4.55 1.69
C ARG A 16 -0.88 5.99 2.16
N LYS A 17 -1.60 6.48 3.17
CA LYS A 17 -1.35 7.81 3.76
C LYS A 17 0.04 7.91 4.38
N TYR A 18 0.49 6.84 5.03
CA TYR A 18 1.83 6.77 5.60
C TYR A 18 2.91 6.87 4.52
N VAL A 19 2.80 6.09 3.43
CA VAL A 19 3.72 6.19 2.27
C VAL A 19 3.68 7.60 1.68
N LYS A 20 2.49 8.19 1.50
CA LYS A 20 2.35 9.57 1.00
C LYS A 20 3.12 10.60 1.82
N LYS A 21 3.14 10.42 3.15
CA LYS A 21 3.76 11.36 4.09
C LYS A 21 5.27 11.15 4.22
N HIS A 22 5.71 9.89 4.16
CA HIS A 22 7.09 9.51 4.47
C HIS A 22 7.93 9.17 3.24
N GLY A 23 7.32 9.09 2.05
CA GLY A 23 7.96 8.64 0.81
C GLY A 23 8.05 7.11 0.73
N PRO A 24 9.01 6.56 -0.03
CA PRO A 24 9.23 5.12 -0.11
C PRO A 24 9.42 4.48 1.26
N VAL A 25 8.69 3.40 1.53
CA VAL A 25 8.74 2.69 2.82
C VAL A 25 9.17 1.24 2.66
N LYS A 26 9.86 0.71 3.66
CA LYS A 26 10.15 -0.73 3.81
C LYS A 26 9.03 -1.45 4.58
N PRO A 27 8.81 -2.76 4.34
CA PRO A 27 7.87 -3.57 5.11
C PRO A 27 8.06 -3.47 6.63
N GLU A 28 9.30 -3.37 7.11
CA GLU A 28 9.62 -3.27 8.54
C GLU A 28 9.11 -1.96 9.15
N GLN A 29 9.12 -0.86 8.38
CA GLN A 29 8.58 0.43 8.82
C GLN A 29 7.06 0.36 8.97
N VAL A 30 6.39 -0.27 8.00
CA VAL A 30 4.94 -0.54 8.05
C VAL A 30 4.61 -1.47 9.22
N GLN A 31 5.45 -2.48 9.47
CA GLN A 31 5.29 -3.39 10.59
C GLN A 31 5.35 -2.67 11.93
N ALA A 32 6.35 -1.80 12.11
CA ALA A 32 6.56 -1.04 13.34
C ALA A 32 5.43 -0.03 13.58
N GLU A 33 5.03 0.71 12.55
CA GLU A 33 3.99 1.75 12.64
C GLU A 33 2.62 1.16 13.00
N PHE A 34 2.20 0.12 12.27
CA PHE A 34 0.85 -0.44 12.40
C PHE A 34 0.76 -1.63 13.37
N LYS A 35 1.88 -2.02 14.00
CA LYS A 35 2.00 -3.18 14.91
C LYS A 35 1.41 -4.46 14.30
N LEU A 36 1.63 -4.67 13.00
CA LEU A 36 1.12 -5.82 12.26
C LEU A 36 2.13 -6.98 12.25
N GLY A 37 1.65 -8.22 12.06
CA GLY A 37 2.52 -9.36 11.85
C GLY A 37 3.22 -9.30 10.49
N LYS A 38 4.45 -9.81 10.39
CA LYS A 38 5.25 -9.83 9.14
C LYS A 38 4.46 -10.37 7.94
N ARG A 39 3.74 -11.49 8.13
CA ARG A 39 2.93 -12.12 7.07
C ARG A 39 1.77 -11.25 6.63
N THR A 40 1.12 -10.56 7.58
CA THR A 40 0.02 -9.62 7.30
C THR A 40 0.50 -8.42 6.51
N VAL A 41 1.65 -7.85 6.89
CA VAL A 41 2.27 -6.73 6.14
C VAL A 41 2.64 -7.16 4.73
N ALA A 42 3.30 -8.31 4.57
CA ALA A 42 3.67 -8.81 3.25
C ALA A 42 2.45 -9.03 2.34
N LEU A 43 1.36 -9.59 2.87
CA LEU A 43 0.11 -9.75 2.15
C LEU A 43 -0.53 -8.40 1.80
N ALA A 44 -0.58 -7.47 2.76
CA ALA A 44 -1.15 -6.14 2.55
C ALA A 44 -0.41 -5.37 1.46
N LEU A 45 0.92 -5.30 1.55
CA LEU A 45 1.74 -4.62 0.55
C LEU A 45 1.62 -5.28 -0.82
N ARG A 46 1.60 -6.63 -0.88
CA ARG A 46 1.35 -7.34 -2.13
C ARG A 46 0.00 -6.99 -2.74
N TYR A 47 -1.08 -7.05 -1.96
CA TYR A 47 -2.41 -6.68 -2.46
C TYR A 47 -2.43 -5.23 -2.95
N MET A 48 -1.89 -4.31 -2.16
CA MET A 48 -1.82 -2.90 -2.55
C MET A 48 -1.03 -2.69 -3.85
N THR A 49 0.04 -3.47 -4.07
CA THR A 49 0.76 -3.46 -5.35
C THR A 49 -0.04 -4.07 -6.49
N ASP A 50 -0.68 -5.23 -6.28
CA ASP A 50 -1.51 -5.90 -7.28
C ASP A 50 -2.70 -5.01 -7.71
N TYR A 51 -3.21 -4.16 -6.81
CA TYR A 51 -4.26 -3.17 -7.09
C TYR A 51 -3.74 -1.79 -7.54
N GLY A 52 -2.43 -1.62 -7.77
CA GLY A 52 -1.85 -0.37 -8.23
C GLY A 52 -1.89 0.79 -7.22
N LEU A 53 -2.14 0.51 -5.93
CA LEU A 53 -2.12 1.50 -4.85
C LEU A 53 -0.70 1.86 -4.41
N LEU A 54 0.24 0.94 -4.61
CA LEU A 54 1.66 1.09 -4.34
C LEU A 54 2.45 0.48 -5.50
N MET A 55 3.62 1.03 -5.77
CA MET A 55 4.60 0.41 -6.64
C MET A 55 5.77 -0.13 -5.82
N ARG A 56 6.32 -1.27 -6.26
CA ARG A 56 7.52 -1.83 -5.68
C ARG A 56 8.73 -1.19 -6.37
N LEU A 57 9.63 -0.61 -5.60
CA LEU A 57 10.88 -0.05 -6.10
C LEU A 57 12.01 -1.07 -5.93
N PRO A 58 12.81 -1.32 -6.98
CA PRO A 58 14.05 -2.08 -6.80
C PRO A 58 15.00 -1.26 -5.92
N ASP A 59 15.48 -1.88 -4.84
CA ASP A 59 16.60 -1.34 -4.07
C ASP A 59 17.89 -1.78 -4.77
N PHE A 60 18.64 -0.82 -5.32
CA PHE A 60 19.88 -1.09 -6.05
C PHE A 60 21.06 -1.37 -5.12
N GLU A 61 20.98 -1.00 -3.84
CA GLU A 61 22.04 -1.24 -2.86
C GLU A 61 21.83 -2.55 -2.09
N ASP A 62 20.57 -2.94 -1.86
CA ASP A 62 20.21 -4.19 -1.20
C ASP A 62 19.06 -4.90 -1.93
N LEU A 63 19.40 -5.86 -2.80
CA LEU A 63 18.44 -6.68 -3.55
C LEU A 63 17.46 -7.48 -2.65
N ARG A 64 17.71 -7.58 -1.34
CA ARG A 64 16.80 -8.22 -0.37
C ARG A 64 15.83 -7.23 0.26
N SER A 65 16.18 -5.95 0.29
CA SER A 65 15.31 -4.86 0.72
C SER A 65 14.38 -4.46 -0.43
N GLN A 66 13.10 -4.27 -0.11
CA GLN A 66 12.10 -3.85 -1.09
C GLN A 66 11.42 -2.61 -0.55
N TYR A 67 11.52 -1.52 -1.29
CA TYR A 67 10.76 -0.32 -0.98
C TYR A 67 9.42 -0.36 -1.71
N TYR A 68 8.44 0.28 -1.08
CA TYR A 68 7.11 0.48 -1.61
C TYR A 68 6.83 1.97 -1.60
N ASP A 69 6.46 2.52 -2.75
CA ASP A 69 6.12 3.93 -2.89
C ASP A 69 4.76 4.09 -3.58
N LEU A 70 4.23 5.31 -3.60
CA LEU A 70 3.09 5.64 -4.44
C LEU A 70 3.51 5.59 -5.92
N PRO A 71 2.61 5.14 -6.83
CA PRO A 71 2.86 5.25 -8.25
C PRO A 71 3.02 6.73 -8.65
N ASN A 72 4.00 7.04 -9.52
CA ASN A 72 4.22 8.41 -9.99
C ASN A 72 2.98 8.99 -10.71
N THR A 73 2.82 10.29 -10.55
CA THR A 73 1.55 11.06 -10.52
C THR A 73 0.70 11.14 -11.78
N GLU A 74 1.13 10.62 -12.93
CA GLU A 74 0.18 10.40 -14.06
C GLU A 74 -0.77 9.24 -13.75
N SER A 75 -0.35 8.26 -12.96
CA SER A 75 -1.20 7.12 -12.54
C SER A 75 -2.03 7.38 -11.28
N GLU A 76 -1.73 8.43 -10.48
CA GLU A 76 -2.51 8.74 -9.26
C GLU A 76 -3.92 9.25 -9.57
N ARG A 77 -4.12 10.07 -10.62
CA ARG A 77 -5.45 10.57 -11.00
C ARG A 77 -6.34 9.46 -11.53
N ASP A 78 -5.80 8.57 -12.36
CA ASP A 78 -6.56 7.44 -12.92
C ASP A 78 -6.89 6.39 -11.86
N ALA A 79 -5.98 6.11 -10.92
CA ALA A 79 -6.23 5.19 -9.81
C ALA A 79 -7.26 5.75 -8.81
N LEU A 80 -7.25 7.06 -8.54
CA LEU A 80 -8.28 7.72 -7.71
C LEU A 80 -9.65 7.69 -8.38
N ALA A 81 -9.74 7.99 -9.69
CA ALA A 81 -10.98 7.92 -10.45
C ALA A 81 -11.55 6.48 -10.53
N PHE A 82 -10.68 5.46 -10.63
CA PHE A 82 -11.09 4.05 -10.59
C PHE A 82 -11.63 3.62 -9.22
N ILE A 83 -11.06 4.13 -8.12
CA ILE A 83 -11.55 3.82 -6.77
C ILE A 83 -12.88 4.53 -6.50
N GLU A 84 -13.05 5.76 -6.99
CA GLU A 84 -14.31 6.51 -6.88
C GLU A 84 -15.44 5.85 -7.70
N SER A 85 -15.15 5.32 -8.89
CA SER A 85 -16.16 4.59 -9.70
C SER A 85 -16.61 3.25 -9.10
N ILE A 86 -15.84 2.68 -8.17
CA ILE A 86 -16.22 1.46 -7.42
C ILE A 86 -17.05 1.80 -6.16
N ILE A 87 -16.99 3.05 -5.68
CA ILE A 87 -17.57 3.45 -4.39
C ILE A 87 -18.93 4.16 -4.53
N GLU A 88 -19.35 4.56 -5.74
CA GLU A 88 -20.74 4.93 -6.03
C GLU A 88 -21.60 3.67 -6.34
N VAL A 89 -22.04 3.00 -5.27
CA VAL A 89 -23.21 2.10 -5.23
C VAL A 89 -24.00 2.39 -3.95
#